data_AF-A0A674AU19-F1
#
_entry.id   AF-A0A674AU19-F1
#
_cell.length_a   1.000
_cell.length_b   1.000
_cell.length_c   1.000
_cell.angle_alpha   90.00
_cell.angle_beta   90.00
_cell.angle_gamma   90.00
#
_symmetry.space_group_name_H-M   'P 1'
#
loop_
_entity.id
_entity.type
_entity.pdbx_description
1 polymer ?
#
loop_
_entity_poly.entity_id
_entity_poly.type
_entity_poly.pdbx_seq_one_letter_code
_entity_poly.pdbx_strand_id
1 'polypeptide(L)'
;KWHRDMYLLEVLFKNPQIHVKNPHLDTMEEDVLYHFNLGTKTHNLPEMFGDIKFVCVGGSANRMKSFAQFIQQELALPGNMDNITDICEGTDRYSMYKVYFLSVYPGMGVPSISIMLHELIKLLHHARCIDFALFRIGTSGGVGLEPGTVVVTDKEVDCFFRAQFEQVVLGKVITRSTELDVGVSKELLQCSSELDDVPTVIGNTMCTSDFYEGNHITSPTAVHSATQKP
;
A
#
# COMPACT_ATOMS: atom_id res chain seq x y z
N LYS A 1 -1.91 -3.13 -25.81
CA LYS A 1 -3.35 -3.27 -25.47
C LYS A 1 -3.41 -3.35 -23.96
N TRP A 2 -4.09 -2.43 -23.28
CA TRP A 2 -4.19 -2.43 -21.82
C TRP A 2 -5.13 -3.55 -21.38
N HIS A 3 -4.66 -4.48 -20.55
CA HIS A 3 -5.45 -5.56 -19.97
C HIS A 3 -5.75 -5.25 -18.51
N ARG A 4 -7.01 -5.45 -18.08
CA ARG A 4 -7.57 -4.89 -16.82
C ARG A 4 -7.47 -5.79 -15.59
N ASP A 5 -6.89 -6.98 -15.72
CA ASP A 5 -6.87 -7.97 -14.65
C ASP A 5 -5.43 -8.32 -14.25
N MET A 6 -4.64 -7.34 -13.81
CA MET A 6 -3.31 -7.59 -13.28
C MET A 6 -3.22 -7.22 -11.82
N TYR A 7 -2.45 -8.01 -11.07
CA TYR A 7 -2.18 -7.76 -9.66
C TYR A 7 -0.81 -7.11 -9.52
N LEU A 8 -0.75 -6.07 -8.70
CA LEU A 8 0.43 -5.29 -8.40
C LEU A 8 0.86 -5.60 -6.99
N LEU A 9 2.10 -6.06 -6.82
CA LEU A 9 2.70 -6.21 -5.50
C LEU A 9 3.87 -5.23 -5.39
N GLU A 10 3.65 -4.16 -4.64
CA GLU A 10 4.65 -3.15 -4.31
C GLU A 10 5.18 -3.43 -2.90
N VAL A 11 6.50 -3.49 -2.74
CA VAL A 11 7.12 -3.55 -1.41
C VAL A 11 7.52 -2.16 -1.04
N LEU A 12 6.91 -1.56 -0.02
CA LEU A 12 7.27 -0.20 0.36
C LEU A 12 8.62 -0.21 1.12
N PHE A 13 8.82 -1.05 2.15
CA PHE A 13 10.08 -1.16 2.91
C PHE A 13 10.21 -2.49 3.70
N LYS A 14 11.45 -2.98 3.95
CA LYS A 14 11.82 -4.02 4.94
C LYS A 14 12.92 -3.48 5.86
N ASN A 15 12.74 -3.61 7.17
CA ASN A 15 13.74 -3.29 8.21
C ASN A 15 14.12 -1.80 8.51
N PRO A 16 13.19 -0.83 8.59
CA PRO A 16 13.48 0.42 9.29
C PRO A 16 13.21 0.26 10.79
N GLN A 17 14.14 0.67 11.66
CA GLN A 17 13.70 1.35 12.88
C GLN A 17 12.76 2.47 12.41
N ILE A 18 11.52 2.51 12.91
CA ILE A 18 10.55 3.52 12.46
C ILE A 18 11.05 4.88 12.92
N HIS A 19 11.75 5.55 12.02
CA HIS A 19 12.21 6.90 12.24
C HIS A 19 11.17 7.86 11.69
N VAL A 20 10.18 8.20 12.51
CA VAL A 20 9.29 9.31 12.22
C VAL A 20 10.13 10.57 12.29
N LYS A 21 10.44 11.16 11.13
CA LYS A 21 11.18 12.42 11.01
C LYS A 21 10.28 13.62 11.37
N ASN A 22 9.74 13.62 12.59
CA ASN A 22 8.92 14.71 13.10
C ASN A 22 9.29 15.00 14.57
N PRO A 23 10.11 16.02 14.86
CA PRO A 23 10.55 16.33 16.21
C PRO A 23 9.40 16.78 17.13
N HIS A 24 8.24 17.14 16.57
CA HIS A 24 7.10 17.55 17.35
C HIS A 24 6.36 16.37 17.99
N LEU A 25 6.49 15.15 17.43
CA LEU A 25 5.76 13.98 17.89
C LEU A 25 6.11 13.63 19.36
N ASP A 26 7.39 13.70 19.71
CA ASP A 26 7.89 13.37 21.07
C ASP A 26 7.36 14.32 22.16
N THR A 27 6.93 15.52 21.76
CA THR A 27 6.43 16.56 22.66
C THR A 27 4.91 16.61 22.76
N MET A 28 4.20 15.81 21.95
CA MET A 28 2.74 15.78 21.97
C MET A 28 2.23 15.02 23.18
N GLU A 29 1.28 15.61 23.91
CA GLU A 29 0.62 14.96 25.04
C GLU A 29 -0.29 13.80 24.58
N GLU A 30 -0.90 13.96 23.40
CA GLU A 30 -1.75 12.98 22.75
C GLU A 30 -1.56 13.07 21.26
N ASP A 31 -1.50 11.93 20.58
CA ASP A 31 -1.56 11.86 19.12
C ASP A 31 -2.82 11.12 18.72
N VAL A 32 -3.65 11.79 17.92
CA VAL A 32 -4.90 11.26 17.38
C VAL A 32 -4.68 10.86 15.93
N LEU A 33 -4.85 9.58 15.64
CA LEU A 33 -4.86 9.01 14.30
C LEU A 33 -6.29 9.11 13.76
N TYR A 34 -6.63 10.32 13.31
CA TYR A 34 -8.00 10.73 13.02
C TYR A 34 -8.70 9.83 12.01
N HIS A 35 -8.01 9.46 10.93
CA HIS A 35 -8.61 8.66 9.85
C HIS A 35 -8.75 7.18 10.22
N PHE A 36 -8.04 6.71 11.24
CA PHE A 36 -8.22 5.38 11.83
C PHE A 36 -9.14 5.36 13.05
N ASN A 37 -9.57 6.51 13.57
CA ASN A 37 -10.28 6.63 14.83
C ASN A 37 -9.52 5.98 16.01
N LEU A 38 -8.20 6.14 16.04
CA LEU A 38 -7.31 5.65 17.10
C LEU A 38 -6.59 6.81 17.77
N GLY A 39 -6.10 6.62 18.99
CA GLY A 39 -5.37 7.66 19.71
C GLY A 39 -4.54 7.10 20.85
N THR A 40 -3.43 7.76 21.17
CA THR A 40 -2.47 7.28 22.19
C THR A 40 -3.03 7.28 23.61
N LYS A 41 -4.03 8.12 23.91
CA LYS A 41 -4.71 8.11 25.22
C LYS A 41 -5.93 7.20 25.28
N THR A 42 -6.54 6.91 24.13
CA THR A 42 -7.76 6.10 24.05
C THR A 42 -7.47 4.62 23.84
N HIS A 43 -6.28 4.27 23.34
CA HIS A 43 -5.92 2.90 22.96
C HIS A 43 -4.49 2.55 23.43
N ASN A 44 -4.31 1.31 23.90
CA ASN A 44 -2.99 0.77 24.22
C ASN A 44 -2.31 0.26 22.93
N LEU A 45 -1.76 1.18 22.12
CA LEU A 45 -1.17 0.84 20.82
C LEU A 45 -0.04 -0.20 20.89
N PRO A 46 0.88 -0.18 21.88
CA PRO A 46 1.86 -1.26 22.05
C PRO A 46 1.25 -2.64 22.24
N GLU A 47 0.20 -2.76 23.06
CA GLU A 47 -0.50 -4.04 23.27
C GLU A 47 -1.28 -4.47 22.03
N MET A 48 -1.89 -3.51 21.33
CA MET A 48 -2.71 -3.79 20.16
C MET A 48 -1.90 -4.15 18.91
N PHE A 49 -0.71 -3.56 18.70
CA PHE A 49 0.01 -3.67 17.43
C PHE A 49 1.51 -3.99 17.56
N GLY A 50 2.07 -4.09 18.78
CA GLY A 50 3.52 -4.31 18.96
C GLY A 50 4.05 -5.63 18.40
N ASP A 51 3.17 -6.60 18.14
CA ASP A 51 3.45 -7.90 17.53
C ASP A 51 3.47 -7.90 16.00
N ILE A 52 3.11 -6.79 15.35
CA ILE A 52 3.00 -6.71 13.89
C ILE A 52 4.38 -6.81 13.21
N LYS A 53 4.49 -7.75 12.27
CA LYS A 53 5.67 -7.96 11.41
C LYS A 53 5.40 -7.76 9.92
N PHE A 54 4.14 -7.85 9.52
CA PHE A 54 3.75 -7.68 8.13
C PHE A 54 2.56 -6.74 8.06
N VAL A 55 2.60 -5.81 7.11
CA VAL A 55 1.50 -4.88 6.83
C VAL A 55 1.19 -4.97 5.35
N CYS A 56 -0.03 -5.37 5.01
CA CYS A 56 -0.51 -5.44 3.65
C CYS A 56 -1.57 -4.34 3.45
N VAL A 57 -1.41 -3.53 2.41
CA VAL A 57 -2.36 -2.44 2.10
C VAL A 57 -2.92 -2.65 0.71
N GLY A 58 -4.18 -2.32 0.48
CA GLY A 58 -4.79 -2.56 -0.83
C GLY A 58 -6.09 -1.81 -1.06
N GLY A 59 -6.41 -1.52 -2.32
CA GLY A 59 -7.43 -0.53 -2.70
C GLY A 59 -8.90 -0.96 -2.52
N SER A 60 -9.24 -1.96 -1.70
CA SER A 60 -10.64 -2.28 -1.39
C SER A 60 -10.78 -2.90 0.00
N ALA A 61 -11.66 -2.36 0.84
CA ALA A 61 -11.97 -2.89 2.17
C ALA A 61 -12.37 -4.38 2.11
N ASN A 62 -13.26 -4.75 1.18
CA ASN A 62 -13.69 -6.13 1.00
C ASN A 62 -12.52 -7.05 0.62
N ARG A 63 -11.65 -6.63 -0.31
CA ARG A 63 -10.45 -7.43 -0.66
C ARG A 63 -9.51 -7.58 0.54
N MET A 64 -9.32 -6.51 1.32
CA MET A 64 -8.47 -6.54 2.50
C MET A 64 -9.04 -7.42 3.63
N LYS A 65 -10.37 -7.46 3.79
CA LYS A 65 -11.05 -8.39 4.70
C LYS A 65 -10.90 -9.84 4.23
N SER A 66 -11.18 -10.10 2.95
CA SER A 66 -11.01 -11.43 2.36
C SER A 66 -9.57 -11.92 2.43
N PHE A 67 -8.59 -11.02 2.27
CA PHE A 67 -7.18 -11.34 2.43
C PHE A 67 -6.81 -11.67 3.88
N ALA A 68 -7.31 -10.91 4.86
CA ALA A 68 -7.16 -11.21 6.29
C ALA A 68 -7.72 -12.60 6.63
N GLN A 69 -8.90 -12.90 6.11
CA GLN A 69 -9.55 -14.20 6.23
C GLN A 69 -8.69 -15.31 5.61
N PHE A 70 -8.30 -15.15 4.34
CA PHE A 70 -7.47 -16.12 3.63
C PHE A 70 -6.19 -16.48 4.40
N ILE A 71 -5.43 -15.49 4.85
CA ILE A 71 -4.19 -15.73 5.59
C ILE A 71 -4.45 -16.38 6.96
N GLN A 72 -5.57 -16.07 7.64
CA GLN A 72 -5.93 -16.76 8.87
C GLN A 72 -6.06 -18.28 8.65
N GLN A 73 -6.66 -18.68 7.53
CA GLN A 73 -6.82 -20.08 7.14
C GLN A 73 -5.49 -20.72 6.77
N GLU A 74 -4.70 -20.06 5.91
CA GLU A 74 -3.41 -20.58 5.44
C GLU A 74 -2.42 -20.80 6.60
N LEU A 75 -2.42 -19.92 7.60
CA LEU A 75 -1.57 -20.05 8.78
C LEU A 75 -2.17 -20.94 9.88
N ALA A 76 -3.33 -21.55 9.65
CA ALA A 76 -4.06 -22.41 10.58
C ALA A 76 -4.26 -21.77 11.97
N LEU A 77 -4.55 -20.46 11.99
CA LEU A 77 -4.59 -19.69 13.22
C LEU A 77 -5.91 -19.92 13.98
N PRO A 78 -5.86 -20.04 15.31
CA PRO A 78 -7.06 -20.29 16.10
C PRO A 78 -8.01 -19.09 16.04
N GLY A 79 -9.31 -19.36 15.94
CA GLY A 79 -10.37 -18.34 15.93
C GLY A 79 -11.43 -18.60 14.88
N ASN A 80 -12.57 -17.91 14.98
CA ASN A 80 -13.58 -17.92 13.94
C ASN A 80 -13.28 -16.81 12.92
N MET A 81 -13.31 -17.15 11.65
CA MET A 81 -13.18 -16.27 10.49
C MET A 81 -14.19 -15.11 10.48
N ASP A 82 -15.36 -15.35 11.07
CA ASP A 82 -16.43 -14.34 11.21
C ASP A 82 -16.12 -13.30 12.29
N ASN A 83 -15.12 -13.56 13.16
CA ASN A 83 -14.73 -12.66 14.22
C ASN A 83 -13.66 -11.63 13.79
N ILE A 84 -13.23 -11.62 12.52
CA ILE A 84 -12.38 -10.54 11.99
C ILE A 84 -13.24 -9.28 11.86
N THR A 85 -13.09 -8.39 12.84
CA THR A 85 -13.76 -7.09 12.90
C THR A 85 -12.87 -5.98 12.35
N ASP A 86 -13.52 -4.91 11.89
CA ASP A 86 -12.84 -3.70 11.47
C ASP A 86 -12.42 -2.90 12.71
N ILE A 87 -11.11 -2.71 12.90
CA ILE A 87 -10.57 -1.92 14.01
C ILE A 87 -10.94 -0.44 13.86
N CYS A 88 -11.18 0.00 12.63
CA CYS A 88 -11.55 1.37 12.31
C CYS A 88 -13.07 1.58 12.26
N GLU A 89 -13.89 0.72 12.88
CA GLU A 89 -15.37 0.79 12.78
C GLU A 89 -16.00 2.13 13.18
N GLY A 90 -15.31 2.98 13.94
CA GLY A 90 -15.76 4.33 14.29
C GLY A 90 -15.57 5.39 13.19
N THR A 91 -15.07 5.01 12.01
CA THR A 91 -14.84 5.88 10.85
C THR A 91 -15.15 5.15 9.55
N ASP A 92 -15.54 5.89 8.52
CA ASP A 92 -15.80 5.37 7.17
C ASP A 92 -14.63 5.61 6.20
N ARG A 93 -13.51 6.15 6.70
CA ARG A 93 -12.37 6.57 5.87
C ARG A 93 -11.54 5.39 5.39
N TYR A 94 -11.16 4.51 6.31
CA TYR A 94 -10.34 3.34 6.06
C TYR A 94 -10.87 2.15 6.87
N SER A 95 -10.59 0.95 6.38
CA SER A 95 -10.84 -0.29 7.11
C SER A 95 -9.52 -0.95 7.46
N MET A 96 -9.45 -1.50 8.67
CA MET A 96 -8.25 -2.12 9.21
C MET A 96 -8.59 -3.45 9.87
N TYR A 97 -7.95 -4.53 9.43
CA TYR A 97 -8.13 -5.86 9.98
C TYR A 97 -6.81 -6.39 10.54
N LYS A 98 -6.83 -6.97 11.74
CA LYS A 98 -5.68 -7.62 12.37
C LYS A 98 -5.96 -9.10 12.57
N VAL A 99 -5.04 -9.94 12.10
CA VAL A 99 -4.95 -11.36 12.50
C VAL A 99 -3.56 -11.59 13.12
N TYR A 100 -2.51 -11.51 12.30
CA TYR A 100 -1.08 -11.42 12.69
C TYR A 100 -0.29 -10.40 11.83
N PHE A 101 -0.97 -9.88 10.81
CA PHE A 101 -0.50 -8.83 9.92
C PHE A 101 -1.61 -7.78 9.86
N LEU A 102 -1.26 -6.57 9.45
CA LEU A 102 -2.19 -5.47 9.36
C LEU A 102 -2.68 -5.31 7.92
N SER A 103 -4.00 -5.34 7.71
CA SER A 103 -4.63 -5.22 6.40
C SER A 103 -5.36 -3.89 6.28
N VAL A 104 -4.90 -2.94 5.45
CA VAL A 104 -5.45 -1.56 5.40
C VAL A 104 -5.97 -1.19 4.01
N TYR A 105 -7.19 -0.67 3.95
CA TYR A 105 -7.73 -0.02 2.75
C TYR A 105 -7.37 1.47 2.71
N PRO A 106 -6.63 1.99 1.72
CA PRO A 106 -6.24 3.39 1.67
C PRO A 106 -7.08 4.25 0.70
N GLY A 107 -8.14 3.73 0.07
CA GLY A 107 -8.81 4.44 -1.03
C GLY A 107 -8.07 4.36 -2.37
N MET A 108 -8.32 5.33 -3.26
CA MET A 108 -7.67 5.47 -4.57
C MET A 108 -6.88 6.77 -4.67
N GLY A 109 -5.72 6.68 -5.34
CA GLY A 109 -4.87 7.82 -5.64
C GLY A 109 -3.86 8.17 -4.54
N VAL A 110 -2.84 8.92 -4.94
CA VAL A 110 -1.72 9.37 -4.10
C VAL A 110 -2.17 10.11 -2.83
N PRO A 111 -3.13 11.06 -2.86
CA PRO A 111 -3.53 11.78 -1.65
C PRO A 111 -4.09 10.85 -0.58
N SER A 112 -4.90 9.87 -0.99
CA SER A 112 -5.59 8.96 -0.08
C SER A 112 -4.61 7.98 0.57
N ILE A 113 -3.68 7.38 -0.18
CA ILE A 113 -2.66 6.51 0.41
C ILE A 113 -1.64 7.27 1.26
N SER A 114 -1.33 8.53 0.93
CA SER A 114 -0.41 9.34 1.72
C SER A 114 -0.92 9.58 3.14
N ILE A 115 -2.21 9.93 3.30
CA ILE A 115 -2.84 10.09 4.62
C ILE A 115 -2.74 8.79 5.43
N MET A 116 -3.14 7.66 4.82
CA MET A 116 -3.07 6.34 5.44
C MET A 116 -1.64 6.01 5.89
N LEU A 117 -0.65 6.19 5.02
CA LEU A 117 0.76 5.91 5.35
C LEU A 117 1.27 6.81 6.48
N HIS A 118 0.89 8.08 6.51
CA HIS A 118 1.28 8.98 7.60
C HIS A 118 0.75 8.50 8.95
N GLU A 119 -0.52 8.14 9.05
CA GLU A 119 -1.09 7.64 10.31
C GLU A 119 -0.60 6.23 10.66
N LEU A 120 -0.41 5.37 9.66
CA LEU A 120 0.08 4.00 9.85
C LEU A 120 1.51 3.98 10.37
N ILE A 121 2.41 4.81 9.81
CA ILE A 121 3.79 4.89 10.28
C ILE A 121 3.84 5.40 11.73
N LYS A 122 2.98 6.38 12.09
CA LYS A 122 2.84 6.84 13.49
C LYS A 122 2.27 5.77 14.40
N LEU A 123 1.25 5.02 13.96
CA LEU A 123 0.67 3.90 14.69
C LEU A 123 1.76 2.88 15.06
N LEU A 124 2.51 2.42 14.08
CA LEU A 124 3.56 1.42 14.25
C LEU A 124 4.71 1.97 15.11
N HIS A 125 5.02 3.27 15.00
CA HIS A 125 5.97 3.95 15.87
C HIS A 125 5.53 3.93 17.33
N HIS A 126 4.29 4.36 17.62
CA HIS A 126 3.72 4.35 18.97
C HIS A 126 3.58 2.94 19.54
N ALA A 127 3.30 1.96 18.67
CA ALA A 127 3.27 0.54 19.04
C ALA A 127 4.65 -0.08 19.25
N ARG A 128 5.73 0.66 18.97
CA ARG A 128 7.13 0.21 19.07
C ARG A 128 7.44 -1.01 18.18
N CYS A 129 6.76 -1.10 17.03
CA CYS A 129 7.05 -2.13 16.05
C CYS A 129 8.48 -1.93 15.51
N ILE A 130 9.22 -3.03 15.46
CA ILE A 130 10.55 -3.10 14.83
C ILE A 130 10.54 -4.22 13.80
N ASP A 131 11.35 -4.09 12.76
CA ASP A 131 11.59 -5.14 11.77
C ASP A 131 10.29 -5.68 11.17
N PHE A 132 9.49 -4.79 10.59
CA PHE A 132 8.31 -5.16 9.81
C PHE A 132 8.53 -4.90 8.32
N ALA A 133 7.74 -5.57 7.49
CA ALA A 133 7.65 -5.32 6.05
C ALA A 133 6.26 -4.78 5.68
N LEU A 134 6.23 -3.79 4.80
CA LEU A 134 5.00 -3.21 4.27
C LEU A 134 4.86 -3.53 2.79
N PHE A 135 3.76 -4.20 2.43
CA PHE A 135 3.39 -4.57 1.08
C PHE A 135 2.12 -3.84 0.65
N ARG A 136 2.08 -3.39 -0.59
CA ARG A 136 0.87 -2.93 -1.26
C ARG A 136 0.45 -3.97 -2.28
N ILE A 137 -0.78 -4.46 -2.13
CA ILE A 137 -1.43 -5.43 -3.02
C ILE A 137 -2.55 -4.69 -3.75
N GLY A 138 -2.36 -4.52 -5.05
CA GLY A 138 -3.21 -3.70 -5.89
C GLY A 138 -3.58 -4.37 -7.19
N THR A 139 -4.28 -3.61 -8.02
CA THR A 139 -4.54 -3.96 -9.41
C THR A 139 -3.90 -2.92 -10.32
N SER A 140 -3.41 -3.32 -11.49
CA SER A 140 -2.76 -2.43 -12.45
C SER A 140 -3.17 -2.73 -13.90
N GLY A 141 -2.82 -1.83 -14.81
CA GLY A 141 -2.91 -2.05 -16.24
C GLY A 141 -1.57 -2.52 -16.80
N GLY A 142 -1.56 -3.68 -17.46
CA GLY A 142 -0.35 -4.22 -18.09
C GLY A 142 0.03 -3.56 -19.40
N VAL A 143 1.33 -3.38 -19.60
CA VAL A 143 1.91 -3.00 -20.90
C VAL A 143 2.72 -4.17 -21.43
N GLY A 144 2.21 -4.83 -22.47
CA GLY A 144 2.90 -5.96 -23.10
C GLY A 144 2.89 -7.25 -22.28
N LEU A 145 1.99 -7.36 -21.30
CA LEU A 145 1.81 -8.53 -20.45
C LEU A 145 0.40 -9.10 -20.62
N GLU A 146 0.28 -10.42 -20.47
CA GLU A 146 -1.00 -11.12 -20.53
C GLU A 146 -1.85 -10.79 -19.28
N PRO A 147 -3.19 -10.74 -19.40
CA PRO A 147 -4.08 -10.65 -18.25
C PRO A 147 -3.78 -11.75 -17.22
N GLY A 148 -3.86 -11.43 -15.94
CA GLY A 148 -3.55 -12.32 -14.83
C GLY A 148 -2.09 -12.27 -14.38
N THR A 149 -1.19 -11.63 -15.15
CA THR A 149 0.22 -11.48 -14.77
C THR A 149 0.37 -10.62 -13.51
N VAL A 150 1.14 -11.11 -12.55
CA VAL A 150 1.55 -10.38 -11.35
C VAL A 150 2.84 -9.62 -11.64
N VAL A 151 2.86 -8.33 -11.33
CA VAL A 151 4.07 -7.51 -11.40
C VAL A 151 4.55 -7.20 -9.98
N VAL A 152 5.77 -7.64 -9.70
CA VAL A 152 6.53 -7.20 -8.51
C VAL A 152 7.31 -5.95 -8.91
N THR A 153 6.99 -4.83 -8.28
CA THR A 153 7.59 -3.55 -8.66
C THR A 153 9.07 -3.51 -8.28
N ASP A 154 9.93 -3.18 -9.24
CA ASP A 154 11.35 -2.83 -9.00
C ASP A 154 11.48 -1.35 -8.60
N LYS A 155 10.91 -0.47 -9.42
CA LYS A 155 10.85 0.98 -9.17
C LYS A 155 9.47 1.52 -9.50
N GLU A 156 8.94 2.35 -8.61
CA GLU A 156 7.82 3.21 -8.97
C GLU A 156 8.36 4.42 -9.74
N VAL A 157 7.76 4.73 -10.89
CA VAL A 157 8.19 5.83 -11.75
C VAL A 157 7.05 6.82 -12.00
N ASP A 158 7.41 8.09 -12.21
CA ASP A 158 6.47 9.13 -12.63
C ASP A 158 6.05 8.98 -14.11
N CYS A 159 5.19 9.87 -14.59
CA CYS A 159 4.73 9.89 -15.99
C CYS A 159 5.83 10.22 -17.02
N PHE A 160 7.04 10.59 -16.56
CA PHE A 160 8.23 10.77 -17.38
C PHE A 160 9.22 9.60 -17.24
N PHE A 161 8.79 8.50 -16.61
CA PHE A 161 9.60 7.30 -16.33
C PHE A 161 10.81 7.55 -15.42
N ARG A 162 10.75 8.57 -14.57
CA ARG A 162 11.77 8.87 -13.57
C ARG A 162 11.40 8.24 -12.25
N ALA A 163 12.34 7.56 -11.58
CA ALA A 163 12.14 6.95 -10.27
C ALA A 163 12.14 8.00 -9.14
N GLN A 164 11.11 8.83 -9.12
CA GLN A 164 10.97 9.90 -8.16
C GLN A 164 9.52 10.27 -7.88
N PHE A 165 9.27 10.78 -6.68
CA PHE A 165 8.00 11.30 -6.22
C PHE A 165 8.11 12.80 -5.93
N GLU A 166 7.31 13.62 -6.61
CA GLU A 166 7.26 15.07 -6.41
C GLU A 166 6.08 15.46 -5.52
N GLN A 167 6.34 16.29 -4.50
CA GLN A 167 5.33 16.84 -3.61
C GLN A 167 5.56 18.33 -3.39
N VAL A 168 4.49 19.12 -3.39
CA VAL A 168 4.56 20.54 -3.03
C VAL A 168 4.38 20.71 -1.53
N VAL A 169 5.37 21.29 -0.85
CA VAL A 169 5.33 21.62 0.58
C VAL A 169 5.61 23.11 0.75
N LEU A 170 4.63 23.84 1.28
CA LEU A 170 4.69 25.29 1.49
C LEU A 170 5.12 26.06 0.22
N GLY A 171 4.57 25.66 -0.94
CA GLY A 171 4.86 26.27 -2.24
C GLY A 171 6.18 25.85 -2.88
N LYS A 172 6.96 24.93 -2.28
CA LYS A 172 8.20 24.40 -2.85
C LYS A 172 8.03 22.96 -3.28
N VAL A 173 8.56 22.61 -4.46
CA VAL A 173 8.62 21.22 -4.93
C VAL A 173 9.72 20.50 -4.17
N ILE A 174 9.35 19.37 -3.54
CA ILE A 174 10.26 18.43 -2.90
C ILE A 174 10.20 17.13 -3.68
N THR A 175 11.35 16.64 -4.10
CA THR A 175 11.50 15.37 -4.81
C THR A 175 12.07 14.32 -3.86
N ARG A 176 11.50 13.11 -3.88
CA ARG A 176 11.96 11.96 -3.08
C ARG A 176 12.19 10.76 -3.99
N SER A 177 13.14 9.90 -3.63
CA SER A 177 13.37 8.63 -4.31
C SER A 177 12.19 7.68 -4.06
N THR A 178 11.90 6.84 -5.05
CA THR A 178 10.86 5.80 -5.04
C THR A 178 11.46 4.40 -5.24
N GLU A 179 12.74 4.24 -4.91
CA GLU A 179 13.40 2.94 -4.93
C GLU A 179 12.82 2.01 -3.87
N LEU A 180 12.56 0.77 -4.27
CA LEU A 180 12.03 -0.28 -3.40
C LEU A 180 13.13 -1.27 -3.01
N ASP A 181 12.84 -2.14 -2.03
CA ASP A 181 13.80 -3.15 -1.58
C ASP A 181 13.98 -4.27 -2.61
N VAL A 182 15.16 -4.29 -3.24
CA VAL A 182 15.54 -5.27 -4.27
C VAL A 182 15.67 -6.70 -3.71
N GLY A 183 15.99 -6.85 -2.43
CA GLY A 183 16.05 -8.16 -1.79
C GLY A 183 14.66 -8.78 -1.69
N VAL A 184 13.68 -7.99 -1.24
CA VAL A 184 12.29 -8.46 -1.12
C VAL A 184 11.66 -8.73 -2.47
N SER A 185 11.91 -7.90 -3.49
CA SER A 185 11.35 -8.16 -4.82
C SER A 185 11.83 -9.50 -5.40
N LYS A 186 13.09 -9.87 -5.14
CA LYS A 186 13.64 -11.19 -5.51
C LYS A 186 13.07 -12.32 -4.66
N GLU A 187 12.92 -12.13 -3.36
CA GLU A 187 12.28 -13.12 -2.48
C GLU A 187 10.84 -13.41 -2.94
N LEU A 188 10.06 -12.37 -3.28
CA LEU A 188 8.70 -12.51 -3.79
C LEU A 188 8.64 -13.23 -5.15
N LEU A 189 9.55 -12.89 -6.07
CA LEU A 189 9.66 -13.60 -7.34
C LEU A 189 10.00 -15.08 -7.12
N GLN A 190 10.86 -15.39 -6.15
CA GLN A 190 11.19 -16.77 -5.80
C GLN A 190 9.99 -17.50 -5.20
N CYS A 191 9.24 -16.89 -4.28
CA CYS A 191 8.00 -17.46 -3.77
C CYS A 191 6.98 -17.74 -4.88
N SER A 192 6.91 -16.87 -5.90
CA SER A 192 5.99 -17.10 -7.03
C SER A 192 6.35 -18.32 -7.87
N SER A 193 7.62 -18.74 -7.87
CA SER A 193 8.05 -19.96 -8.60
C SER A 193 7.56 -21.26 -7.97
N GLU A 194 7.09 -21.19 -6.72
CA GLU A 194 6.48 -22.31 -5.99
C GLU A 194 4.97 -22.42 -6.26
N LEU A 195 4.38 -21.43 -6.93
CA LEU A 195 2.96 -21.39 -7.27
C LEU A 195 2.76 -21.80 -8.73
N ASP A 196 1.94 -22.81 -8.95
CA ASP A 196 1.47 -23.16 -10.30
C ASP A 196 0.50 -22.07 -10.80
N ASP A 197 0.58 -21.75 -12.10
CA ASP A 197 -0.36 -20.89 -12.82
C ASP A 197 -0.43 -19.39 -12.42
N VAL A 198 0.59 -18.84 -11.76
CA VAL A 198 0.67 -17.38 -11.47
C VAL A 198 1.88 -16.75 -12.20
N PRO A 199 1.74 -16.32 -13.46
CA PRO A 199 2.83 -15.68 -14.19
C PRO A 199 3.26 -14.41 -13.45
N THR A 200 4.52 -14.37 -13.03
CA THR A 200 5.06 -13.29 -12.20
C THR A 200 6.33 -12.73 -12.83
N VAL A 201 6.43 -11.40 -12.89
CA VAL A 201 7.59 -10.70 -13.43
C VAL A 201 8.01 -9.56 -12.51
N ILE A 202 9.30 -9.21 -12.53
CA ILE A 202 9.79 -7.97 -11.93
C ILE A 202 9.78 -6.89 -13.01
N GLY A 203 9.20 -5.72 -12.70
CA GLY A 203 9.12 -4.61 -13.64
C GLY A 203 8.94 -3.26 -12.97
N ASN A 204 9.10 -2.18 -13.73
CA ASN A 204 8.80 -0.84 -13.24
C ASN A 204 7.29 -0.59 -13.31
N THR A 205 6.77 0.15 -12.34
CA THR A 205 5.36 0.51 -12.26
C THR A 205 5.22 2.03 -12.35
N MET A 206 4.48 2.50 -13.35
CA MET A 206 4.17 3.92 -13.50
C MET A 206 2.98 4.29 -12.60
N CYS A 207 3.15 5.32 -11.77
CA CYS A 207 2.09 5.85 -10.93
C CYS A 207 1.53 7.15 -11.54
N THR A 208 0.20 7.20 -11.72
CA THR A 208 -0.50 8.37 -12.28
C THR A 208 -1.45 8.99 -11.27
N SER A 209 -1.68 10.30 -11.40
CA SER A 209 -2.67 11.02 -10.58
C SER A 209 -4.09 10.96 -11.15
N ASP A 210 -4.23 10.53 -12.40
CA ASP A 210 -5.51 10.40 -13.09
C ASP A 210 -5.60 9.02 -13.77
N PHE A 211 -6.79 8.42 -13.68
CA PHE A 211 -7.03 7.10 -14.23
C PHE A 211 -7.25 7.12 -15.75
N TYR A 212 -7.83 8.19 -16.31
CA TYR A 212 -8.25 8.23 -17.70
C TYR A 212 -7.18 8.84 -18.60
N GLU A 213 -7.07 10.17 -18.64
CA GLU A 213 -6.10 10.90 -19.45
C GLU A 213 -4.67 10.54 -19.05
N GLY A 214 -4.42 10.39 -17.75
CA GLY A 214 -3.11 10.01 -17.21
C GLY A 214 -2.60 8.63 -17.68
N ASN A 215 -3.51 7.70 -17.98
CA ASN A 215 -3.17 6.37 -18.52
C ASN A 215 -3.53 6.22 -20.01
N HIS A 216 -3.88 7.32 -20.69
CA HIS A 216 -4.33 7.32 -22.08
C HIS A 216 -5.53 6.39 -22.35
N ILE A 217 -6.43 6.24 -21.37
CA ILE A 217 -7.68 5.49 -21.50
C ILE A 217 -8.75 6.43 -22.05
N THR A 218 -9.21 6.17 -23.28
CA THR A 218 -10.29 6.93 -23.90
C THR A 218 -11.62 6.66 -23.19
N SER A 219 -12.31 7.72 -22.74
CA SER A 219 -13.68 7.65 -22.22
C SER A 219 -14.56 8.74 -22.83
N PRO A 220 -15.90 8.59 -22.83
CA PRO A 220 -16.80 9.60 -23.42
C PRO A 220 -16.70 10.99 -22.77
N THR A 221 -16.19 11.07 -21.54
CA THR A 221 -16.13 12.28 -20.72
C THR A 221 -14.77 12.97 -20.75
N ALA A 222 -13.74 12.33 -21.29
CA ALA A 222 -12.38 12.85 -21.37
C ALA A 222 -11.72 12.42 -22.69
N VAL A 223 -11.60 13.35 -23.64
CA VAL A 223 -10.87 13.16 -24.89
C VAL A 223 -10.14 14.44 -25.26
N HIS A 224 -8.85 14.49 -24.94
CA HIS A 224 -7.87 15.24 -25.73
C HIS A 224 -6.93 14.23 -26.38
N SER A 225 -7.41 13.45 -27.35
CA SER A 225 -6.50 12.78 -28.28
C SER A 225 -5.87 13.86 -29.15
N ALA A 226 -4.83 14.52 -28.64
CA ALA A 226 -3.87 15.16 -29.49
C ALA A 226 -3.26 14.06 -30.34
N THR A 227 -3.74 13.95 -31.57
CA THR A 227 -3.02 13.36 -32.68
C THR A 227 -1.71 14.14 -32.84
N GLN A 228 -0.72 13.86 -32.00
CA GLN A 228 0.67 14.13 -32.32
C GLN A 228 1.29 12.76 -32.59
N LYS A 229 1.20 12.36 -33.86
CA LYS A 229 2.15 11.38 -34.40
C LYS A 229 3.55 11.99 -34.29
N PRO A 230 4.59 11.19 -33.98
CA PRO A 230 5.96 11.60 -34.23
C PRO A 230 6.19 11.89 -35.72
#